data_AF-U5DJS6-F1
#
_entry.id   AF-U5DJS6-F1
#
_cell.length_a   1.000
_cell.length_b   1.000
_cell.length_c   1.000
_cell.angle_alpha   90.00
_cell.angle_beta   90.00
_cell.angle_gamma   90.00
#
_symmetry.space_group_name_H-M   'P 1'
#
loop_
_entity.id
_entity.type
_entity.pdbx_description
1 polymer ?
#
loop_
_entity_poly.entity_id
_entity_poly.type
_entity_poly.pdbx_seq_one_letter_code
_entity_poly.pdbx_strand_id
1 'polypeptide(L)'
;MGTPTMLSNFFASVRRNPLHLIAWVFVFLSAVFLLYTLSLSVFGTGEMIEEANKMYEHRGPLKKILSSVRDLWQETPQEVVVKNTVGGKVGYMRFGAMIYFFASLFFLWVVNHWDTAQRLISIAIYLFAVVAYSLIPVDAFPDFIPVAGQLDDALVDACGIGLTGFAVKDLAHKRKTMEAFECALKESPEAALAIACKEFGVEYHQKE
;
A
#
# COMPACT_ATOMS: atom_id res chain seq x y z
N MET A 1 10.56 -37.70 3.61
CA MET A 1 11.05 -36.32 3.55
C MET A 1 9.91 -35.40 3.97
N GLY A 2 10.08 -34.67 5.08
CA GLY A 2 9.05 -33.75 5.57
C GLY A 2 9.05 -32.48 4.72
N THR A 3 7.89 -32.10 4.21
CA THR A 3 7.71 -30.80 3.58
C THR A 3 8.15 -29.72 4.57
N PRO A 4 9.04 -28.79 4.20
CA PRO A 4 9.42 -27.69 5.08
C PRO A 4 8.14 -27.00 5.56
N THR A 5 7.99 -26.91 6.87
CA THR A 5 6.81 -26.31 7.46
C THR A 5 6.81 -24.81 7.14
N MET A 6 5.63 -24.20 7.05
CA MET A 6 5.49 -22.75 6.81
C MET A 6 6.37 -21.92 7.76
N LEU A 7 6.58 -22.40 8.99
CA LEU A 7 7.47 -21.82 9.99
C LEU A 7 8.96 -21.86 9.59
N SER A 8 9.48 -22.95 9.02
CA SER A 8 10.90 -23.01 8.62
C SER A 8 11.21 -22.01 7.52
N ASN A 9 10.31 -21.86 6.55
CA ASN A 9 10.45 -20.88 5.48
C ASN A 9 10.38 -19.44 6.01
N PHE A 10 9.52 -19.19 6.99
CA PHE A 10 9.43 -17.90 7.66
C PHE A 10 10.75 -17.53 8.35
N PHE A 11 11.32 -18.42 9.17
CA PHE A 11 12.58 -18.14 9.86
C PHE A 11 13.76 -17.96 8.89
N ALA A 12 13.80 -18.75 7.81
CA ALA A 12 14.82 -18.58 6.78
C ALA A 12 14.69 -17.24 6.03
N SER A 13 13.46 -16.73 5.84
CA SER A 13 13.22 -15.41 5.26
C SER A 13 13.64 -14.28 6.20
N VAL A 14 13.26 -14.36 7.48
CA VAL A 14 13.62 -13.36 8.51
C VAL A 14 15.13 -13.26 8.69
N ARG A 15 15.84 -14.40 8.63
CA ARG A 15 17.31 -14.42 8.74
C ARG A 15 18.00 -13.69 7.58
N ARG A 16 17.41 -13.70 6.38
CA ARG A 16 17.97 -13.06 5.19
C ARG A 16 17.75 -11.56 5.15
N ASN A 17 16.58 -11.08 5.60
CA ASN A 17 16.29 -9.65 5.59
C ASN A 17 15.38 -9.26 6.79
N PRO A 18 15.89 -8.49 7.77
CA PRO A 18 15.15 -8.11 8.97
C PRO A 18 13.91 -7.24 8.67
N LEU A 19 13.84 -6.61 7.49
CA LEU A 19 12.66 -5.84 7.06
C LEU A 19 11.39 -6.71 6.96
N HIS A 20 11.51 -8.01 6.65
CA HIS A 20 10.34 -8.90 6.64
C HIS A 20 9.74 -9.02 8.04
N LEU A 21 10.56 -9.14 9.08
CA LEU A 21 10.07 -9.23 10.46
C LEU A 21 9.31 -7.96 10.84
N ILE A 22 9.87 -6.80 10.51
CA ILE A 22 9.23 -5.51 10.76
C ILE A 22 7.88 -5.44 10.02
N ALA A 23 7.83 -5.80 8.74
CA ALA A 23 6.58 -5.80 7.97
C ALA A 23 5.51 -6.72 8.59
N TRP A 24 5.89 -7.92 9.04
CA TRP A 24 4.97 -8.82 9.75
C TRP A 24 4.46 -8.26 11.07
N VAL A 25 5.31 -7.57 11.84
CA VAL A 25 4.90 -6.88 13.07
C VAL A 25 3.87 -5.79 12.76
N PHE A 26 4.07 -5.01 11.70
CA PHE A 26 3.09 -4.00 11.25
C PHE A 26 1.75 -4.63 10.88
N VAL A 27 1.75 -5.72 10.11
CA VAL A 27 0.53 -6.44 9.76
C VAL A 27 -0.18 -6.95 11.01
N PHE A 28 0.55 -7.58 11.93
CA PHE A 28 -0.01 -8.07 13.19
C PHE A 28 -0.64 -6.96 14.03
N LEU A 29 0.08 -5.86 14.27
CA LEU A 29 -0.43 -4.73 15.04
C LEU A 29 -1.67 -4.10 14.39
N SER A 30 -1.65 -3.94 13.07
CA SER A 30 -2.80 -3.41 12.33
C SER A 30 -4.02 -4.34 12.38
N ALA A 31 -3.82 -5.66 12.37
CA ALA A 31 -4.89 -6.65 12.52
C ALA A 31 -5.49 -6.60 13.93
N VAL A 32 -4.65 -6.52 14.97
CA VAL A 32 -5.12 -6.37 16.36
C VAL A 32 -5.91 -5.08 16.52
N PHE A 33 -5.43 -3.97 15.95
CA PHE A 33 -6.14 -2.70 15.98
C PHE A 33 -7.48 -2.76 15.24
N LEU A 34 -7.52 -3.40 14.07
CA LEU A 34 -8.77 -3.61 13.34
C LEU A 34 -9.76 -4.44 14.15
N LEU A 35 -9.33 -5.56 14.74
CA LEU A 35 -10.16 -6.39 15.63
C LEU A 35 -10.67 -5.60 16.84
N TYR A 36 -9.85 -4.74 17.43
CA TYR A 36 -10.26 -3.84 18.51
C TYR A 36 -11.36 -2.86 18.05
N THR A 37 -11.22 -2.22 16.89
CA THR A 37 -12.27 -1.32 16.39
C THR A 37 -13.57 -2.03 16.01
N LEU A 38 -13.49 -3.31 15.64
CA LEU A 38 -14.65 -4.18 15.42
C LEU A 38 -15.28 -4.64 16.75
N SER A 39 -14.51 -4.81 17.82
CA SER A 39 -15.05 -5.17 19.13
C SER A 39 -15.71 -3.99 19.85
N LEU A 40 -15.30 -2.74 19.55
CA LEU A 40 -15.96 -1.53 20.06
C LEU A 40 -17.46 -1.46 19.73
N SER A 41 -17.90 -2.10 18.62
CA SER A 41 -19.33 -2.24 18.29
C SER A 41 -20.14 -2.95 19.36
N VAL A 42 -19.49 -3.91 20.02
CA VAL A 42 -20.15 -4.93 20.85
C VAL A 42 -20.06 -4.52 22.31
N PHE A 43 -18.93 -3.95 22.74
CA PHE A 43 -18.64 -3.73 24.16
C PHE A 43 -18.41 -2.25 24.55
N GLY A 44 -18.14 -1.35 23.59
CA GLY A 44 -17.59 -0.01 23.88
C GLY A 44 -18.58 1.16 23.77
N THR A 45 -19.86 0.92 23.51
CA THR A 45 -20.81 2.02 23.26
C THR A 45 -21.14 2.83 24.50
N GLY A 46 -21.08 2.24 25.69
CA GLY A 46 -21.44 2.90 26.96
C GLY A 46 -20.56 4.10 27.30
N GLU A 47 -19.25 3.90 27.32
CA GLU A 47 -18.28 4.97 27.62
C GLU A 47 -18.33 6.10 26.58
N MET A 48 -18.49 5.77 25.29
CA MET A 48 -18.60 6.79 24.24
C MET A 48 -19.90 7.60 24.33
N ILE A 49 -21.00 6.99 24.77
CA ILE A 49 -22.25 7.71 25.04
C ILE A 49 -22.06 8.64 26.23
N GLU A 50 -21.42 8.19 27.31
CA GLU A 50 -21.14 9.04 28.48
C GLU A 50 -20.23 10.22 28.13
N GLU A 51 -19.16 9.99 27.35
CA GLU A 51 -18.26 11.03 26.90
C GLU A 51 -18.95 12.03 25.96
N ALA A 52 -19.80 11.54 25.04
CA ALA A 52 -20.61 12.39 24.19
C ALA A 52 -21.56 13.27 25.03
N ASN A 53 -22.20 12.71 26.06
CA ASN A 53 -23.07 13.45 26.97
C ASN A 53 -22.31 14.54 27.74
N LYS A 54 -21.10 14.24 28.27
CA LYS A 54 -20.24 15.24 28.93
C LYS A 54 -19.87 16.40 27.99
N MET A 55 -19.56 16.11 26.72
CA MET A 55 -19.28 17.14 25.72
C MET A 55 -20.51 18.02 25.41
N TYR A 56 -21.73 17.49 25.55
CA TYR A 56 -22.95 18.26 25.40
C TYR A 56 -23.24 19.16 26.61
N GLU A 57 -23.04 18.65 27.83
CA GLU A 57 -23.27 19.41 29.05
C GLU A 57 -22.38 20.66 29.16
N HIS A 58 -21.15 20.60 28.62
CA HIS A 58 -20.19 21.70 28.68
C HIS A 58 -20.31 22.71 27.53
N ARG A 59 -21.31 22.60 26.65
CA ARG A 59 -21.54 23.65 25.64
C ARG A 59 -22.10 24.89 26.33
N GLY A 60 -21.31 25.97 26.33
CA GLY A 60 -21.66 27.25 26.95
C GLY A 60 -23.04 27.77 26.57
N PRO A 61 -23.62 28.66 27.39
CA PRO A 61 -25.03 29.06 27.34
C PRO A 61 -25.49 29.55 25.96
N LEU A 62 -24.60 30.21 25.20
CA LEU A 62 -24.88 30.70 23.85
C LEU A 62 -25.20 29.57 22.85
N LYS A 63 -24.49 28.43 22.94
CA LYS A 63 -24.75 27.26 22.09
C LYS A 63 -26.03 26.55 22.49
N LYS A 64 -26.41 26.54 23.77
CA LYS A 64 -27.71 26.04 24.24
C LYS A 64 -28.88 26.85 23.68
N ILE A 65 -28.74 28.17 23.62
CA ILE A 65 -29.77 29.05 23.03
C ILE A 65 -29.89 28.81 21.52
N LEU A 66 -28.76 28.78 20.81
CA LEU A 66 -28.74 28.51 19.36
C LEU A 66 -29.27 27.11 19.01
N SER A 67 -28.99 26.08 19.81
CA SER A 67 -29.57 24.75 19.59
C SER A 67 -31.07 24.73 19.89
N SER A 68 -31.53 25.43 20.93
CA SER A 68 -32.97 25.51 21.26
C SER A 68 -33.81 26.13 20.14
N VAL A 69 -33.27 27.13 19.43
CA VAL A 69 -33.94 27.73 18.25
C VAL A 69 -33.96 26.78 17.06
N ARG A 70 -32.91 25.96 16.88
CA ARG A 70 -32.84 24.95 15.81
C ARG A 70 -33.79 23.77 16.08
N ASP A 71 -33.83 23.31 17.32
CA ASP A 71 -34.64 22.17 17.76
C ASP A 71 -36.14 22.50 17.74
N LEU A 72 -36.50 23.79 17.83
CA LEU A 72 -37.85 24.30 17.58
C LEU A 72 -38.36 24.03 16.14
N TRP A 73 -37.46 23.81 15.18
CA TRP A 73 -37.77 23.53 13.78
C TRP A 73 -37.60 22.06 13.37
N GLN A 74 -36.86 21.27 14.16
CA GLN A 74 -36.68 19.83 13.96
C GLN A 74 -36.73 19.12 15.32
N GLU A 75 -37.84 18.43 15.61
CA GLU A 75 -37.90 17.49 16.72
C GLU A 75 -37.05 16.25 16.41
N THR A 76 -35.73 16.42 16.36
CA THR A 76 -34.81 15.27 16.40
C THR A 76 -34.53 14.95 17.86
N PRO A 77 -34.93 13.76 18.37
CA PRO A 77 -34.62 13.35 19.73
C PRO A 77 -33.11 13.41 19.98
N GLN A 78 -32.67 13.94 21.12
CA GLN A 78 -31.23 14.06 21.45
C GLN A 78 -30.50 12.70 21.33
N GLU A 79 -31.20 11.61 21.66
CA GLU A 79 -30.71 10.24 21.49
C GLU A 79 -30.26 9.95 20.06
N VAL A 80 -30.99 10.45 19.05
CA VAL A 80 -30.66 10.27 17.63
C VAL A 80 -29.37 11.03 17.28
N VAL A 81 -29.20 12.24 17.81
CA VAL A 81 -28.01 13.05 17.55
C VAL A 81 -26.76 12.44 18.20
N VAL A 82 -26.87 11.97 19.44
CA VAL A 82 -25.78 11.27 20.14
C VAL A 82 -25.44 9.97 19.42
N LYS A 83 -26.44 9.15 19.07
CA LYS A 83 -26.26 7.90 18.32
C LYS A 83 -25.59 8.13 16.97
N ASN A 84 -25.98 9.16 16.23
CA ASN A 84 -25.35 9.50 14.95
C ASN A 84 -23.91 10.01 15.12
N THR A 85 -23.63 10.79 16.17
CA THR A 85 -22.28 11.29 16.45
C THR A 85 -21.33 10.16 16.84
N VAL A 86 -21.77 9.27 17.73
CA VAL A 86 -21.02 8.09 18.15
C VAL A 86 -20.84 7.13 16.98
N GLY A 87 -21.91 6.87 16.22
CA GLY A 87 -21.86 6.06 15.00
C GLY A 87 -20.87 6.59 13.96
N GLY A 88 -20.83 7.90 13.75
CA GLY A 88 -19.88 8.56 12.86
C GLY A 88 -18.42 8.40 13.34
N LYS A 89 -18.14 8.63 14.63
CA LYS A 89 -16.80 8.43 15.20
C LYS A 89 -16.33 6.98 15.09
N VAL A 90 -17.18 6.02 15.46
CA VAL A 90 -16.87 4.59 15.35
C VAL A 90 -16.65 4.20 13.90
N GLY A 91 -17.49 4.69 12.98
CA GLY A 91 -17.32 4.48 11.54
C GLY A 91 -15.98 4.99 11.03
N TYR A 92 -15.59 6.22 11.42
CA TYR A 92 -14.30 6.80 11.05
C TYR A 92 -13.11 6.00 11.59
N MET A 93 -13.16 5.58 12.86
CA MET A 93 -12.10 4.74 13.46
C MET A 93 -11.95 3.40 12.74
N ARG A 94 -13.06 2.73 12.40
CA ARG A 94 -13.04 1.48 11.64
C ARG A 94 -12.46 1.67 10.24
N PHE A 95 -12.88 2.73 9.55
CA PHE A 95 -12.38 3.05 8.22
C PHE A 95 -10.86 3.30 8.25
N GLY A 96 -10.39 4.08 9.23
CA GLY A 96 -8.96 4.31 9.45
C GLY A 96 -8.20 3.01 9.76
N ALA A 97 -8.75 2.14 10.60
CA ALA A 97 -8.15 0.83 10.91
C ALA A 97 -8.09 -0.08 9.68
N MET A 98 -9.11 -0.09 8.83
CA MET A 98 -9.11 -0.82 7.55
C MET A 98 -8.00 -0.29 6.63
N ILE A 99 -7.92 1.03 6.44
CA ILE A 99 -6.85 1.65 5.64
C ILE A 99 -5.48 1.23 6.17
N TYR A 100 -5.27 1.32 7.48
CA TYR A 100 -4.00 0.97 8.10
C TYR A 100 -3.64 -0.52 7.90
N PHE A 101 -4.62 -1.41 7.99
CA PHE A 101 -4.45 -2.83 7.71
C PHE A 101 -4.11 -3.11 6.23
N PHE A 102 -4.80 -2.47 5.29
CA PHE A 102 -4.44 -2.62 3.87
C PHE A 102 -3.08 -2.02 3.54
N ALA A 103 -2.72 -0.89 4.16
CA ALA A 103 -1.40 -0.28 4.02
C ALA A 103 -0.28 -1.19 4.55
N SER A 104 -0.51 -1.89 5.67
CA SER A 104 0.47 -2.83 6.21
C SER A 104 0.62 -4.08 5.32
N LEU A 105 -0.48 -4.60 4.75
CA LEU A 105 -0.43 -5.67 3.76
C LEU A 105 0.31 -5.25 2.49
N PHE A 106 0.06 -4.02 2.01
CA PHE A 106 0.79 -3.45 0.88
C PHE A 106 2.28 -3.31 1.19
N PHE A 107 2.63 -2.83 2.38
CA PHE A 107 4.02 -2.73 2.82
C PHE A 107 4.71 -4.11 2.86
N LEU A 108 4.03 -5.14 3.40
CA LEU A 108 4.52 -6.52 3.38
C LEU A 108 4.73 -7.02 1.94
N TRP A 109 3.80 -6.71 1.04
CA TRP A 109 3.93 -7.04 -0.37
C TRP A 109 5.14 -6.36 -1.02
N VAL A 110 5.37 -5.07 -0.75
CA VAL A 110 6.53 -4.30 -1.23
C VAL A 110 7.84 -4.91 -0.76
N VAL A 111 7.92 -5.28 0.53
CA VAL A 111 9.13 -5.91 1.10
C VAL A 111 9.38 -7.28 0.47
N ASN A 112 8.32 -8.06 0.18
CA ASN A 112 8.44 -9.37 -0.48
C ASN A 112 8.77 -9.28 -1.97
N HIS A 113 8.34 -8.23 -2.66
CA HIS A 113 8.50 -8.05 -4.11
C HIS A 113 9.24 -6.76 -4.43
N TRP A 114 10.34 -6.51 -3.73
CA TRP A 114 11.09 -5.25 -3.84
C TRP A 114 11.45 -4.89 -5.28
N ASP A 115 11.89 -5.87 -6.08
CA ASP A 115 12.25 -5.66 -7.48
C ASP A 115 11.06 -5.17 -8.33
N THR A 116 9.87 -5.73 -8.10
CA THR A 116 8.63 -5.31 -8.77
C THR A 116 8.14 -3.97 -8.23
N ALA A 117 8.20 -3.78 -6.91
CA ALA A 117 7.77 -2.54 -6.26
C ALA A 117 8.62 -1.35 -6.72
N GLN A 118 9.94 -1.52 -6.85
CA GLN A 118 10.84 -0.49 -7.36
C GLN A 118 10.44 -0.06 -8.78
N ARG A 119 10.10 -1.01 -9.66
CA ARG A 119 9.60 -0.69 -11.02
C ARG A 119 8.32 0.13 -10.97
N LEU A 120 7.34 -0.26 -10.15
CA LEU A 120 6.09 0.48 -10.01
C LEU A 120 6.29 1.87 -9.43
N ILE A 121 7.15 2.02 -8.43
CA ILE A 121 7.48 3.32 -7.83
C ILE A 121 8.14 4.23 -8.88
N SER A 122 9.09 3.71 -9.66
CA SER A 122 9.73 4.48 -10.74
C SER A 122 8.71 4.93 -11.79
N ILE A 123 7.79 4.05 -12.20
CA ILE A 123 6.72 4.40 -13.15
C ILE A 123 5.78 5.44 -12.55
N ALA A 124 5.40 5.30 -11.29
CA ALA A 124 4.51 6.24 -10.61
C ALA A 124 5.15 7.63 -10.47
N ILE A 125 6.43 7.70 -10.07
CA ILE A 125 7.19 8.96 -10.01
C ILE A 125 7.27 9.60 -11.40
N TYR A 126 7.52 8.80 -12.44
CA TYR A 126 7.56 9.29 -13.82
C TYR A 126 6.21 9.88 -14.26
N LEU A 127 5.11 9.14 -14.08
CA LEU A 127 3.78 9.63 -14.43
C LEU A 127 3.42 10.87 -13.62
N PHE A 128 3.77 10.91 -12.34
CA PHE A 128 3.57 12.11 -11.52
C PHE A 128 4.38 13.29 -12.05
N ALA A 129 5.64 13.10 -12.44
CA ALA A 129 6.47 14.16 -13.00
C ALA A 129 5.90 14.69 -14.32
N VAL A 130 5.44 13.80 -15.21
CA VAL A 130 4.78 14.18 -16.48
C VAL A 130 3.48 14.95 -16.24
N VAL A 131 2.65 14.51 -15.30
CA VAL A 131 1.40 15.20 -14.94
C VAL A 131 1.70 16.53 -14.25
N ALA A 132 2.63 16.57 -13.32
CA ALA A 132 3.04 17.81 -12.65
C ALA A 132 3.58 18.82 -13.66
N TYR A 133 4.41 18.36 -14.61
CA TYR A 133 4.94 19.17 -15.69
C TYR A 133 3.83 19.71 -16.62
N SER A 134 2.89 18.87 -17.05
CA SER A 134 1.80 19.31 -17.93
C SER A 134 0.80 20.26 -17.26
N LEU A 135 0.71 20.23 -15.93
CA LEU A 135 -0.09 21.16 -15.15
C LEU A 135 0.62 22.48 -14.85
N ILE A 136 1.94 22.58 -15.08
CA ILE A 136 2.63 23.87 -15.01
C ILE A 136 2.14 24.70 -16.21
N PRO A 137 1.52 25.87 -16.00
CA PRO A 137 1.09 26.72 -17.10
C PRO A 137 2.34 27.20 -17.84
N VAL A 138 2.60 26.61 -19.01
CA VAL A 138 3.75 26.91 -19.87
C VAL A 138 3.78 28.40 -20.24
N ASP A 139 2.61 29.04 -20.35
CA ASP A 139 2.44 30.48 -20.60
C ASP A 139 2.93 31.41 -19.46
N ALA A 140 3.28 30.88 -18.29
CA ALA A 140 3.83 31.69 -17.18
C ALA A 140 5.32 31.99 -17.33
N PHE A 141 6.03 31.28 -18.22
CA PHE A 141 7.41 31.58 -18.56
C PHE A 141 7.43 32.40 -19.85
N PRO A 142 7.80 33.69 -19.80
CA PRO A 142 7.85 34.51 -21.00
C PRO A 142 8.85 33.90 -21.99
N ASP A 143 8.50 33.88 -23.29
CA ASP A 143 9.13 33.20 -24.44
C ASP A 143 10.65 33.43 -24.69
N PHE A 144 11.41 33.93 -23.71
CA PHE A 144 12.78 34.41 -23.87
C PHE A 144 13.88 33.37 -23.57
N ILE A 145 13.56 32.12 -23.22
CA ILE A 145 14.57 31.12 -22.89
C ILE A 145 14.58 29.98 -23.92
N PRO A 146 15.32 30.10 -25.04
CA PRO A 146 15.52 29.02 -26.01
C PRO A 146 16.09 27.72 -25.38
N VAL A 147 16.66 27.81 -24.19
CA VAL A 147 17.22 26.69 -23.41
C VAL A 147 16.13 25.82 -22.76
N ALA A 148 14.93 26.35 -22.50
CA ALA A 148 13.88 25.60 -21.81
C ALA A 148 13.28 24.48 -22.67
N GLY A 149 13.08 24.73 -23.98
CA GLY A 149 12.63 23.70 -24.92
C GLY A 149 13.64 22.56 -25.10
N GLN A 150 14.95 22.89 -25.10
CA GLN A 150 16.01 21.87 -25.17
C GLN A 150 16.10 21.03 -23.89
N LEU A 151 15.72 21.60 -22.73
CA LEU A 151 15.70 20.88 -21.46
C LEU A 151 14.55 19.88 -21.40
N ASP A 152 13.38 20.22 -21.96
CA ASP A 152 12.22 19.32 -22.06
C ASP A 152 12.54 18.10 -22.92
N ASP A 153 13.05 18.32 -24.14
CA ASP A 153 13.47 17.25 -25.04
C ASP A 153 14.55 16.36 -24.41
N ALA A 154 15.55 16.95 -23.74
CA ALA A 154 16.61 16.19 -23.07
C ALA A 154 16.09 15.35 -21.90
N LEU A 155 15.07 15.82 -21.18
CA LEU A 155 14.49 15.09 -20.05
C LEU A 155 13.61 13.93 -20.54
N VAL A 156 12.82 14.15 -21.59
CA VAL A 156 12.07 13.09 -22.28
C VAL A 156 13.01 12.04 -22.86
N ASP A 157 14.10 12.44 -23.53
CA ASP A 157 15.09 11.53 -24.11
C ASP A 157 15.86 10.75 -23.04
N ALA A 158 16.35 11.42 -21.99
CA ALA A 158 17.05 10.73 -20.90
C ALA A 158 16.13 9.71 -20.20
N CYS A 159 14.86 10.06 -19.99
CA CYS A 159 13.86 9.15 -19.42
C CYS A 159 13.51 8.00 -20.38
N GLY A 160 13.32 8.28 -21.67
CA GLY A 160 13.06 7.29 -22.69
C GLY A 160 14.21 6.28 -22.80
N ILE A 161 15.45 6.74 -22.87
CA ILE A 161 16.65 5.89 -22.91
C ILE A 161 16.78 5.07 -21.63
N GLY A 162 16.47 5.63 -20.46
CA GLY A 162 16.49 4.92 -19.19
C GLY A 162 15.48 3.77 -19.13
N LEU A 163 14.22 4.05 -19.50
CA LEU A 163 13.13 3.07 -19.55
C LEU A 163 13.38 1.99 -20.60
N THR A 164 13.79 2.39 -21.82
CA THR A 164 14.12 1.46 -22.89
C THR A 164 15.33 0.61 -22.52
N GLY A 165 16.39 1.19 -21.97
CA GLY A 165 17.58 0.46 -21.53
C GLY A 165 17.25 -0.56 -20.44
N PHE A 166 16.34 -0.23 -19.52
CA PHE A 166 15.86 -1.16 -18.50
C PHE A 166 15.01 -2.29 -19.09
N ALA A 167 14.06 -1.97 -19.98
CA ALA A 167 13.23 -2.95 -20.67
C ALA A 167 14.08 -3.91 -21.54
N VAL A 168 15.09 -3.39 -22.23
CA VAL A 168 16.03 -4.19 -23.03
C VAL A 168 16.84 -5.14 -22.15
N LYS A 169 17.29 -4.70 -20.96
CA LYS A 169 17.98 -5.58 -20.01
C LYS A 169 17.07 -6.70 -19.49
N ASP A 170 15.81 -6.40 -19.16
CA ASP A 170 14.83 -7.41 -18.70
C ASP A 170 14.56 -8.45 -19.79
N LEU A 171 14.37 -8.00 -21.04
CA LEU A 171 14.18 -8.87 -22.19
C LEU A 171 15.42 -9.71 -22.50
N ALA A 172 16.62 -9.11 -22.45
CA ALA A 172 17.87 -9.83 -22.67
C ALA A 172 18.11 -10.90 -21.58
N HIS A 173 17.74 -10.60 -20.33
CA HIS A 173 17.82 -11.57 -19.25
C HIS A 173 16.88 -12.74 -19.50
N LYS A 174 15.57 -12.47 -19.72
CA LYS A 174 14.56 -13.49 -20.02
C LYS A 174 14.93 -14.37 -21.21
N ARG A 175 15.49 -13.76 -22.26
CA ARG A 175 15.94 -14.49 -23.44
C ARG A 175 17.08 -15.45 -23.10
N LYS A 176 18.08 -15.01 -22.33
CA LYS A 176 19.16 -15.89 -21.86
C LYS A 176 18.66 -17.02 -20.98
N THR A 177 17.71 -16.75 -20.08
CA THR A 177 17.10 -17.80 -19.25
C THR A 177 16.32 -18.81 -20.09
N MET A 178 15.59 -18.35 -21.10
CA MET A 178 14.82 -19.22 -21.99
C MET A 178 15.72 -20.06 -22.90
N GLU A 179 16.79 -19.47 -23.44
CA GLU A 179 17.81 -20.18 -24.21
C GLU A 179 18.51 -21.25 -23.33
N ALA A 180 18.86 -20.92 -22.09
CA ALA A 180 19.43 -21.88 -21.15
C ALA A 180 18.43 -23.01 -20.80
N PHE A 181 17.15 -22.67 -20.63
CA PHE A 181 16.10 -23.64 -20.38
C PHE A 181 15.89 -24.58 -21.56
N GLU A 182 15.85 -24.08 -22.79
CA GLU A 182 15.72 -24.90 -24.01
C GLU A 182 16.93 -25.84 -24.23
N CYS A 183 18.15 -25.35 -23.99
CA CYS A 183 19.35 -26.18 -24.04
C CYS A 183 19.29 -27.30 -22.99
N ALA A 184 18.93 -26.96 -21.74
CA ALA A 184 18.77 -27.94 -20.68
C ALA A 184 17.68 -28.96 -21.00
N LEU A 185 16.56 -28.53 -21.61
CA LEU A 185 15.44 -29.41 -21.98
C LEU A 185 15.85 -30.47 -23.01
N LYS A 186 16.78 -30.14 -23.90
CA LYS A 186 17.35 -31.09 -24.87
C LYS A 186 18.30 -32.10 -24.24
N GLU A 187 19.06 -31.69 -23.22
CA GLU A 187 20.01 -32.56 -22.52
C GLU A 187 19.32 -33.48 -21.51
N SER A 188 18.51 -32.91 -20.62
CA SER A 188 17.67 -33.67 -19.69
C SER A 188 16.48 -32.86 -19.18
N PRO A 189 15.27 -33.46 -19.12
CA PRO A 189 14.11 -32.78 -18.58
C PRO A 189 14.29 -32.36 -17.11
N GLU A 190 15.13 -33.08 -16.35
CA GLU A 190 15.45 -32.75 -14.95
C GLU A 190 16.28 -31.47 -14.82
N ALA A 191 17.28 -31.24 -15.69
CA ALA A 191 18.06 -30.01 -15.68
C ALA A 191 17.19 -28.79 -16.04
N ALA A 192 16.28 -28.94 -17.00
CA ALA A 192 15.31 -27.90 -17.34
C ALA A 192 14.39 -27.58 -16.14
N LEU A 193 13.93 -28.62 -15.44
CA LEU A 193 13.11 -28.44 -14.24
C LEU A 193 13.87 -27.69 -13.14
N ALA A 194 15.15 -28.00 -12.93
CA ALA A 194 15.99 -27.30 -11.95
C ALA A 194 16.15 -25.80 -12.28
N ILE A 195 16.33 -25.45 -13.55
CA ILE A 195 16.41 -24.05 -14.00
C ILE A 195 15.08 -23.34 -13.79
N ALA A 196 13.96 -23.96 -14.16
CA ALA A 196 12.63 -23.39 -13.93
C ALA A 196 12.33 -23.20 -12.45
N CYS A 197 12.60 -24.22 -11.61
CA CYS A 197 12.46 -24.13 -10.17
C CYS A 197 13.28 -22.98 -9.59
N LYS A 198 14.53 -22.80 -10.02
CA LYS A 198 15.38 -21.68 -9.61
C LYS A 198 14.80 -20.31 -9.98
N GLU A 199 14.27 -20.16 -11.18
CA GLU A 199 13.64 -18.90 -11.65
C GLU A 199 12.39 -18.55 -10.83
N PHE A 200 11.59 -19.56 -10.46
CA PHE A 200 10.41 -19.38 -9.62
C PHE A 200 10.72 -19.38 -8.10
N GLY A 201 12.00 -19.45 -7.70
CA GLY A 201 12.40 -19.49 -6.30
C GLY A 201 11.95 -20.76 -5.56
N VAL A 202 11.68 -21.84 -6.28
CA VAL A 202 11.30 -23.15 -5.74
C VAL A 202 12.55 -24.04 -5.67
N GLU A 203 12.77 -24.73 -4.54
CA GLU A 203 13.88 -25.69 -4.43
C GLU A 203 13.53 -27.00 -5.16
N TYR A 204 14.42 -27.44 -6.06
CA TYR A 204 14.29 -28.73 -6.74
C TYR A 204 14.95 -29.84 -5.92
N HIS A 205 14.17 -30.79 -5.43
CA HIS A 205 14.69 -31.98 -4.75
C HIS A 205 14.70 -33.16 -5.73
N GLN A 206 15.91 -33.55 -6.17
CA GLN A 206 16.10 -34.75 -6.96
C GLN A 206 15.79 -35.98 -6.08
N LYS A 207 14.87 -36.84 -6.51
CA LYS A 207 14.66 -38.15 -5.87
C LYS A 207 15.78 -39.06 -6.36
N GLU A 208 16.74 -39.35 -5.48
CA GLU A 208 17.70 -40.45 -5.63
C GLU A 208 16.98 -41.81 -5.66
#